data_AF-A0A4R1QHM3-F1
#
_entry.id   AF-A0A4R1QHM3-F1
#
_cell.length_a   1.000
_cell.length_b   1.000
_cell.length_c   1.000
_cell.angle_alpha   90.00
_cell.angle_beta   90.00
_cell.angle_gamma   90.00
#
_symmetry.space_group_name_H-M   'P 1'
#
loop_
_entity.id
_entity.type
_entity.pdbx_description
1 polymer ?
#
loop_
_entity_poly.entity_id
_entity_poly.type
_entity_poly.pdbx_seq_one_letter_code
_entity_poly.pdbx_strand_id
1 'polypeptide(L)'
;MKIDATGMEYEELGRCLRSCTDPHVQIHNCCGQRYIASGMQGRDLEIWGTPGNALGAYLDGGSIRVHGNAQDAVGDTMNAGTIWVEGRAGDAAGYAMRGGTLMIRGDVGYRAGVHMKAFGDSCASIVIGGTAGSFLGEYQAGGVIVVLGLGALEGQPVVGGFCGRGMYGGRIYLRSTIPPRDLTEKILCRRAQQADKEAIRPLLEQFCTAFGEELEPLLASPFWVLEPNPENQYKALYAPM
;
A
#
# COMPACT_ATOMS: atom_id res chain seq x y z
N MET A 1 18.49 8.44 -17.86
CA MET A 1 17.87 8.38 -19.21
C MET A 1 16.44 8.91 -19.18
N LYS A 2 15.96 9.48 -20.30
CA LYS A 2 14.55 9.84 -20.52
C LYS A 2 13.96 8.96 -21.62
N ILE A 3 12.77 8.42 -21.39
CA ILE A 3 12.00 7.57 -22.32
C ILE A 3 10.65 8.25 -22.55
N ASP A 4 10.24 8.39 -23.81
CA ASP A 4 8.88 8.80 -24.17
C ASP A 4 8.06 7.55 -24.50
N ALA A 5 7.03 7.26 -23.70
CA ALA A 5 6.21 6.06 -23.84
C ALA A 5 5.05 6.23 -24.85
N THR A 6 4.98 7.35 -25.57
CA THR A 6 3.93 7.61 -26.55
C THR A 6 3.93 6.54 -27.64
N GLY A 7 2.81 5.81 -27.77
CA GLY A 7 2.65 4.74 -28.75
C GLY A 7 3.48 3.48 -28.49
N MET A 8 4.22 3.41 -27.38
CA MET A 8 4.98 2.22 -27.01
C MET A 8 4.05 1.15 -26.42
N GLU A 9 4.21 -0.08 -26.88
CA GLU A 9 3.66 -1.25 -26.20
C GLU A 9 4.42 -1.53 -24.90
N TYR A 10 3.75 -2.17 -23.94
CA TYR A 10 4.34 -2.42 -22.62
C TYR A 10 5.63 -3.27 -22.68
N GLU A 11 5.70 -4.21 -23.62
CA GLU A 11 6.87 -5.07 -23.82
C GLU A 11 8.09 -4.29 -24.34
N GLU A 12 7.84 -3.30 -25.19
CA GLU A 12 8.87 -2.44 -25.74
C GLU A 12 9.49 -1.58 -24.63
N LEU A 13 8.65 -0.90 -23.85
CA LEU A 13 9.09 -0.14 -22.69
C LEU A 13 9.83 -1.03 -21.68
N GLY A 14 9.31 -2.22 -21.41
CA GLY A 14 9.96 -3.19 -20.54
C GLY A 14 11.33 -3.63 -21.05
N ARG A 15 11.49 -3.80 -22.38
CA ARG A 15 12.79 -4.12 -23.00
C ARG A 15 13.76 -2.95 -22.83
N CYS A 16 13.34 -1.72 -23.10
CA CYS A 16 14.15 -0.52 -22.89
C CYS A 16 14.66 -0.42 -21.45
N LEU A 17 13.78 -0.66 -20.47
CA LEU A 17 14.17 -0.65 -19.05
C LEU A 17 15.16 -1.77 -18.73
N ARG A 18 14.96 -3.01 -19.21
CA ARG A 18 15.89 -4.11 -18.95
C ARG A 18 17.28 -3.90 -19.58
N SER A 19 17.35 -3.27 -20.75
CA SER A 19 18.62 -2.98 -21.43
C SER A 19 19.31 -1.71 -20.92
N CYS A 20 18.59 -0.84 -20.21
CA CYS A 20 19.15 0.40 -19.68
C CYS A 20 20.08 0.10 -18.49
N THR A 21 21.20 0.81 -18.40
CA THR A 21 22.14 0.74 -17.27
C THR A 21 22.09 1.98 -16.38
N ASP A 22 21.33 3.01 -16.75
CA ASP A 22 21.25 4.23 -15.95
C ASP A 22 20.60 3.94 -14.59
N PRO A 23 21.15 4.51 -13.50
CA PRO A 23 20.58 4.34 -12.16
C PRO A 23 19.28 5.13 -11.97
N HIS A 24 19.02 6.13 -12.82
CA HIS A 24 17.82 6.96 -12.79
C HIS A 24 17.21 7.08 -14.19
N VAL A 25 15.94 6.69 -14.31
CA VAL A 25 15.20 6.73 -15.59
C VAL A 25 13.87 7.46 -15.43
N GLN A 26 13.62 8.36 -16.36
CA GLN A 26 12.37 9.12 -16.46
C GLN A 26 11.53 8.56 -17.60
N ILE A 27 10.28 8.21 -17.33
CA ILE A 27 9.31 7.74 -18.32
C ILE A 27 8.23 8.81 -18.45
N HIS A 28 8.09 9.37 -19.64
CA HIS A 28 7.10 10.42 -19.95
C HIS A 28 5.97 9.85 -20.80
N ASN A 29 4.80 10.48 -20.75
CA ASN A 29 3.62 10.11 -21.53
C ASN A 29 3.19 8.65 -21.33
N CYS A 30 3.36 8.12 -20.11
CA CYS A 30 2.92 6.77 -19.79
C CYS A 30 1.38 6.69 -19.80
N CYS A 31 0.83 5.74 -20.55
CA CYS A 31 -0.60 5.59 -20.75
C CYS A 31 -0.98 4.11 -20.78
N GLY A 32 -0.96 3.47 -19.62
CA GLY A 32 -1.44 2.09 -19.45
C GLY A 32 -0.42 1.00 -19.75
N GLN A 33 0.85 1.32 -19.99
CA GLN A 33 1.89 0.29 -20.10
C GLN A 33 2.01 -0.49 -18.77
N ARG A 34 1.76 -1.79 -18.84
CA ARG A 34 1.71 -2.71 -17.68
C ARG A 34 3.10 -3.24 -17.32
N TYR A 35 3.25 -3.77 -16.11
CA TYR A 35 4.46 -4.45 -15.64
C TYR A 35 5.74 -3.59 -15.67
N ILE A 36 5.60 -2.26 -15.66
CA ILE A 36 6.75 -1.35 -15.55
C ILE A 36 7.49 -1.69 -14.26
N ALA A 37 8.82 -1.82 -14.36
CA ALA A 37 9.70 -2.20 -13.26
C ALA A 37 9.43 -3.58 -12.62
N SER A 38 8.74 -4.48 -13.32
CA SER A 38 8.52 -5.83 -12.81
C SER A 38 9.85 -6.57 -12.61
N GLY A 39 10.11 -7.04 -11.38
CA GLY A 39 11.35 -7.73 -11.01
C GLY A 39 12.60 -6.85 -11.01
N MET A 40 12.43 -5.52 -11.01
CA MET A 40 13.56 -4.59 -11.00
C MET A 40 14.31 -4.61 -9.67
N GLN A 41 15.63 -4.43 -9.73
CA GLN A 41 16.52 -4.45 -8.57
C GLN A 41 17.34 -3.15 -8.54
N GLY A 42 17.05 -2.26 -7.58
CA GLY A 42 17.98 -1.19 -7.17
C GLY A 42 18.07 0.03 -8.10
N ARG A 43 17.06 0.34 -8.91
CA ARG A 43 17.02 1.51 -9.80
C ARG A 43 15.92 2.50 -9.40
N ASP A 44 16.16 3.78 -9.65
CA ASP A 44 15.19 4.85 -9.45
C ASP A 44 14.43 5.18 -10.75
N LEU A 45 13.10 5.21 -10.68
CA LEU A 45 12.21 5.57 -11.78
C LEU A 45 11.32 6.74 -11.41
N GLU A 46 11.15 7.67 -12.33
CA GLU A 46 10.09 8.67 -12.28
C GLU A 46 9.17 8.51 -13.49
N ILE A 47 7.85 8.52 -13.28
CA ILE A 47 6.86 8.23 -14.30
C ILE A 47 5.87 9.39 -14.36
N TRP A 48 5.79 10.07 -15.50
CA TRP A 48 4.77 11.06 -15.82
C TRP A 48 3.69 10.42 -16.69
N GLY A 49 2.47 10.39 -16.16
CA GLY A 49 1.33 9.72 -16.77
C GLY A 49 0.69 8.69 -15.84
N THR A 50 0.01 7.70 -16.42
CA THR A 50 -0.66 6.62 -15.68
C THR A 50 -0.08 5.27 -16.11
N PRO A 51 0.80 4.64 -15.30
CA PRO A 51 1.21 3.26 -15.53
C PRO A 51 0.01 2.32 -15.47
N GLY A 52 0.06 1.28 -16.29
CA GLY A 52 -0.92 0.21 -16.29
C GLY A 52 -0.78 -0.72 -15.08
N ASN A 53 -1.58 -1.79 -15.09
CA ASN A 53 -1.57 -2.80 -14.04
C ASN A 53 -0.18 -3.36 -13.72
N ALA A 54 -0.01 -3.74 -12.45
CA ALA A 54 1.17 -4.43 -11.93
C ALA A 54 2.48 -3.60 -12.03
N LEU A 55 2.38 -2.28 -11.85
CA LEU A 55 3.55 -1.41 -11.65
C LEU A 55 4.38 -1.92 -10.45
N GLY A 56 5.68 -2.12 -10.65
CA GLY A 56 6.59 -2.52 -9.58
C GLY A 56 6.30 -3.92 -9.02
N ALA A 57 5.65 -4.79 -9.80
CA ALA A 57 5.45 -6.17 -9.38
C ALA A 57 6.81 -6.85 -9.12
N TYR A 58 6.95 -7.60 -8.04
CA TYR A 58 8.21 -8.24 -7.63
C TYR A 58 9.39 -7.26 -7.47
N LEU A 59 9.14 -5.97 -7.23
CA LEU A 59 10.20 -5.01 -6.98
C LEU A 59 11.04 -5.45 -5.78
N ASP A 60 12.35 -5.48 -5.95
CA ASP A 60 13.31 -5.99 -4.97
C ASP A 60 14.43 -4.98 -4.75
N GLY A 61 14.02 -3.74 -4.42
CA GLY A 61 14.89 -2.60 -4.18
C GLY A 61 14.80 -1.52 -5.26
N GLY A 62 15.38 -0.35 -4.95
CA GLY A 62 15.24 0.85 -5.78
C GLY A 62 13.96 1.62 -5.44
N SER A 63 13.61 2.58 -6.29
CA SER A 63 12.46 3.44 -6.03
C SER A 63 11.68 3.81 -7.28
N ILE A 64 10.38 4.06 -7.13
CA ILE A 64 9.49 4.45 -8.22
C ILE A 64 8.61 5.58 -7.75
N ARG A 65 8.60 6.72 -8.44
CA ARG A 65 7.66 7.82 -8.21
C ARG A 65 6.76 8.01 -9.42
N VAL A 66 5.45 7.95 -9.20
CA VAL A 66 4.42 8.20 -10.21
C VAL A 66 3.83 9.58 -9.99
N HIS A 67 4.10 10.48 -10.93
CA HIS A 67 3.56 11.84 -11.02
C HIS A 67 2.14 11.80 -11.64
N GLY A 68 1.24 11.05 -11.02
CA GLY A 68 -0.08 10.75 -11.55
C GLY A 68 -0.79 9.63 -10.78
N ASN A 69 -1.80 9.03 -11.41
CA ASN A 69 -2.50 7.85 -10.89
C ASN A 69 -1.77 6.57 -11.32
N ALA A 70 -2.03 5.46 -10.63
CA ALA A 70 -1.65 4.12 -11.06
C ALA A 70 -2.88 3.22 -11.13
N GLN A 71 -2.87 2.21 -12.01
CA GLN A 71 -3.96 1.24 -12.11
C GLN A 71 -3.84 0.13 -11.03
N ASP A 72 -4.30 -1.07 -11.32
CA ASP A 72 -4.44 -2.15 -10.34
C ASP A 72 -3.11 -2.83 -10.01
N ALA A 73 -3.04 -3.49 -8.85
CA ALA A 73 -1.96 -4.36 -8.44
C ALA A 73 -0.57 -3.69 -8.35
N VAL A 74 -0.52 -2.39 -8.04
CA VAL A 74 0.74 -1.68 -7.78
C VAL A 74 1.50 -2.38 -6.65
N GLY A 75 2.77 -2.70 -6.85
CA GLY A 75 3.60 -3.37 -5.85
C GLY A 75 3.20 -4.83 -5.58
N ASP A 76 2.54 -5.49 -6.54
CA ASP A 76 2.23 -6.92 -6.45
C ASP A 76 3.49 -7.74 -6.12
N THR A 77 3.46 -8.46 -5.01
CA THR A 77 4.53 -9.38 -4.60
C THR A 77 5.87 -8.66 -4.41
N MET A 78 5.84 -7.34 -4.14
CA MET A 78 7.03 -6.53 -3.86
C MET A 78 7.74 -7.02 -2.59
N ASN A 79 9.08 -7.10 -2.67
CA ASN A 79 9.95 -7.62 -1.61
C ASN A 79 10.76 -6.51 -0.93
N ALA A 80 11.16 -5.47 -1.67
CA ALA A 80 11.93 -4.34 -1.14
C ALA A 80 11.80 -3.10 -2.05
N GLY A 81 12.30 -1.95 -1.56
CA GLY A 81 12.24 -0.67 -2.26
C GLY A 81 11.05 0.20 -1.84
N THR A 82 10.84 1.30 -2.55
CA THR A 82 9.73 2.23 -2.27
C THR A 82 9.00 2.66 -3.53
N ILE A 83 7.67 2.65 -3.50
CA ILE A 83 6.82 3.19 -4.57
C ILE A 83 6.00 4.35 -4.00
N TRP A 84 6.08 5.52 -4.64
CA TRP A 84 5.22 6.68 -4.37
C TRP A 84 4.26 6.90 -5.54
N VAL A 85 2.98 7.11 -5.23
CA VAL A 85 1.94 7.49 -6.19
C VAL A 85 1.33 8.81 -5.75
N GLU A 86 1.51 9.87 -6.54
CA GLU A 86 1.01 11.21 -6.19
C GLU A 86 -0.52 11.35 -6.35
N GLY A 87 -1.14 10.48 -7.13
CA GLY A 87 -2.58 10.36 -7.30
C GLY A 87 -3.17 9.17 -6.55
N ARG A 88 -4.12 8.50 -7.20
CA ARG A 88 -4.82 7.31 -6.72
C ARG A 88 -4.18 6.02 -7.24
N ALA A 89 -4.43 4.90 -6.57
CA ALA A 89 -4.14 3.56 -7.09
C ALA A 89 -5.42 2.74 -7.25
N GLY A 90 -5.41 1.78 -8.17
CA GLY A 90 -6.54 0.88 -8.40
C GLY A 90 -6.71 -0.19 -7.32
N ASP A 91 -7.32 -1.30 -7.71
CA ASP A 91 -7.58 -2.44 -6.84
C ASP A 91 -6.29 -3.20 -6.52
N ALA A 92 -6.28 -3.90 -5.39
CA ALA A 92 -5.23 -4.83 -4.97
C ALA A 92 -3.81 -4.21 -4.90
N ALA A 93 -3.69 -2.91 -4.65
CA ALA A 93 -2.41 -2.28 -4.35
C ALA A 93 -1.70 -3.00 -3.17
N GLY A 94 -0.45 -3.38 -3.35
CA GLY A 94 0.33 -4.18 -2.39
C GLY A 94 -0.10 -5.64 -2.28
N TYR A 95 -0.72 -6.21 -3.32
CA TYR A 95 -1.11 -7.63 -3.35
C TYR A 95 0.08 -8.53 -3.00
N ALA A 96 -0.07 -9.40 -2.01
CA ALA A 96 0.96 -10.37 -1.61
C ALA A 96 2.36 -9.77 -1.30
N MET A 97 2.43 -8.47 -1.01
CA MET A 97 3.67 -7.76 -0.68
C MET A 97 4.32 -8.36 0.57
N ARG A 98 5.64 -8.52 0.54
CA ARG A 98 6.42 -9.17 1.61
C ARG A 98 7.41 -8.23 2.31
N GLY A 99 7.80 -7.16 1.64
CA GLY A 99 8.64 -6.10 2.20
C GLY A 99 8.61 -4.84 1.33
N GLY A 100 9.34 -3.81 1.75
CA GLY A 100 9.35 -2.49 1.12
C GLY A 100 8.17 -1.60 1.56
N THR A 101 8.05 -0.44 0.91
CA THR A 101 7.08 0.59 1.28
C THR A 101 6.28 1.08 0.07
N LEU A 102 4.96 1.11 0.18
CA LEU A 102 4.05 1.67 -0.81
C LEU A 102 3.34 2.88 -0.22
N MET A 103 3.49 4.05 -0.85
CA MET A 103 2.90 5.31 -0.42
C MET A 103 2.01 5.87 -1.51
N ILE A 104 0.73 6.04 -1.22
CA ILE A 104 -0.28 6.51 -2.17
C ILE A 104 -0.93 7.74 -1.58
N ARG A 105 -0.78 8.89 -2.22
CA ARG A 105 -1.33 10.15 -1.68
C ARG A 105 -2.85 10.18 -1.68
N GLY A 106 -3.47 9.63 -2.71
CA GLY A 106 -4.91 9.60 -2.89
C GLY A 106 -5.58 8.34 -2.33
N ASP A 107 -6.74 8.05 -2.89
CA ASP A 107 -7.54 6.86 -2.59
C ASP A 107 -6.96 5.59 -3.23
N VAL A 108 -7.32 4.43 -2.67
CA VAL A 108 -7.11 3.12 -3.26
C VAL A 108 -8.41 2.36 -3.47
N GLY A 109 -8.41 1.46 -4.44
CA GLY A 109 -9.53 0.58 -4.74
C GLY A 109 -9.78 -0.51 -3.69
N TYR A 110 -10.43 -1.58 -4.13
CA TYR A 110 -10.75 -2.75 -3.32
C TYR A 110 -9.50 -3.59 -3.02
N ARG A 111 -9.51 -4.31 -1.90
CA ARG A 111 -8.50 -5.35 -1.57
C ARG A 111 -7.05 -4.86 -1.51
N ALA A 112 -6.80 -3.59 -1.23
CA ALA A 112 -5.44 -3.12 -0.98
C ALA A 112 -4.82 -3.90 0.21
N GLY A 113 -3.57 -4.32 0.08
CA GLY A 113 -2.85 -5.15 1.05
C GLY A 113 -3.36 -6.59 1.18
N VAL A 114 -4.12 -7.10 0.20
CA VAL A 114 -4.59 -8.49 0.22
C VAL A 114 -3.41 -9.46 0.22
N HIS A 115 -3.45 -10.47 1.10
CA HIS A 115 -2.37 -11.45 1.28
C HIS A 115 -1.00 -10.87 1.65
N MET A 116 -0.92 -9.63 2.14
CA MET A 116 0.33 -9.00 2.59
C MET A 116 0.97 -9.77 3.75
N LYS A 117 2.30 -9.93 3.75
CA LYS A 117 3.06 -10.80 4.68
C LYS A 117 4.27 -10.07 5.24
N ALA A 118 4.82 -10.63 6.31
CA ALA A 118 6.13 -10.29 6.84
C ALA A 118 6.88 -11.59 7.16
N PHE A 119 8.20 -11.58 7.03
CA PHE A 119 9.05 -12.73 7.35
C PHE A 119 10.42 -12.26 7.85
N GLY A 120 10.82 -12.72 9.04
CA GLY A 120 12.02 -12.23 9.70
C GLY A 120 11.97 -10.71 9.90
N ASP A 121 13.01 -10.02 9.45
CA ASP A 121 13.11 -8.55 9.52
C ASP A 121 12.37 -7.84 8.37
N SER A 122 11.87 -8.58 7.37
CA SER A 122 11.17 -7.99 6.23
C SER A 122 9.71 -7.71 6.60
N CYS A 123 9.38 -6.42 6.67
CA CYS A 123 8.05 -5.92 7.01
C CYS A 123 7.54 -5.01 5.90
N ALA A 124 6.54 -5.48 5.15
CA ALA A 124 5.86 -4.66 4.16
C ALA A 124 5.07 -3.53 4.84
N SER A 125 5.04 -2.35 4.21
CA SER A 125 4.26 -1.20 4.68
C SER A 125 3.48 -0.54 3.56
N ILE A 126 2.21 -0.21 3.81
CA ILE A 126 1.36 0.58 2.89
C ILE A 126 0.82 1.79 3.64
N VAL A 127 1.00 2.99 3.08
CA VAL A 127 0.37 4.23 3.59
C VAL A 127 -0.52 4.82 2.50
N ILE A 128 -1.80 4.96 2.82
CA ILE A 128 -2.86 5.48 1.94
C ILE A 128 -3.29 6.82 2.51
N GLY A 129 -3.11 7.88 1.74
CA GLY A 129 -3.46 9.24 2.12
C GLY A 129 -4.96 9.46 2.13
N GLY A 130 -5.67 9.04 1.08
CA GLY A 130 -7.12 9.12 1.00
C GLY A 130 -7.82 7.98 1.74
N THR A 131 -8.87 7.45 1.12
CA THR A 131 -9.69 6.35 1.61
C THR A 131 -9.36 5.03 0.92
N ALA A 132 -9.81 3.91 1.48
CA ALA A 132 -9.68 2.60 0.85
C ALA A 132 -11.03 1.95 0.56
N GLY A 133 -11.10 1.15 -0.50
CA GLY A 133 -12.27 0.33 -0.83
C GLY A 133 -12.56 -0.77 0.19
N SER A 134 -13.47 -1.68 -0.17
CA SER A 134 -13.79 -2.83 0.69
C SER A 134 -12.66 -3.86 0.69
N PHE A 135 -12.62 -4.71 1.72
CA PHE A 135 -11.65 -5.81 1.88
C PHE A 135 -10.19 -5.35 2.03
N LEU A 136 -9.95 -4.14 2.55
CA LEU A 136 -8.60 -3.70 2.93
C LEU A 136 -7.94 -4.74 3.85
N GLY A 137 -6.71 -5.18 3.53
CA GLY A 137 -5.95 -6.14 4.34
C GLY A 137 -6.58 -7.53 4.42
N GLU A 138 -7.39 -7.93 3.43
CA GLU A 138 -7.95 -9.28 3.40
C GLU A 138 -6.83 -10.33 3.37
N TYR A 139 -6.91 -11.34 4.24
CA TYR A 139 -5.87 -12.36 4.41
C TYR A 139 -4.46 -11.82 4.73
N GLN A 140 -4.35 -10.61 5.29
CA GLN A 140 -3.08 -10.08 5.76
C GLN A 140 -2.50 -11.00 6.86
N ALA A 141 -1.24 -11.38 6.70
CA ALA A 141 -0.49 -12.24 7.61
C ALA A 141 0.74 -11.55 8.21
N GLY A 142 0.96 -10.27 7.90
CA GLY A 142 2.06 -9.46 8.42
C GLY A 142 2.06 -8.04 7.84
N GLY A 143 3.02 -7.23 8.26
CA GLY A 143 3.16 -5.85 7.77
C GLY A 143 2.23 -4.83 8.42
N VAL A 144 2.33 -3.59 7.96
CA VAL A 144 1.56 -2.44 8.46
C VAL A 144 0.81 -1.76 7.31
N ILE A 145 -0.48 -1.52 7.50
CA ILE A 145 -1.29 -0.70 6.58
C ILE A 145 -1.79 0.52 7.36
N VAL A 146 -1.64 1.72 6.80
CA VAL A 146 -2.15 2.97 7.38
C VAL A 146 -3.07 3.66 6.38
N VAL A 147 -4.27 4.06 6.81
CA VAL A 147 -5.23 4.85 6.01
C VAL A 147 -5.49 6.17 6.72
N LEU A 148 -5.21 7.28 6.04
CA LEU A 148 -5.28 8.63 6.62
C LEU A 148 -6.63 9.31 6.35
N GLY A 149 -7.35 9.01 5.28
CA GLY A 149 -8.62 9.70 4.98
C GLY A 149 -8.46 11.21 4.75
N LEU A 150 -7.33 11.66 4.20
CA LEU A 150 -7.13 13.03 3.75
C LEU A 150 -8.18 13.37 2.67
N GLY A 151 -8.90 14.46 2.87
CA GLY A 151 -10.01 14.86 2.00
C GLY A 151 -11.29 14.01 2.13
N ALA A 152 -11.34 13.05 3.07
CA ALA A 152 -12.56 12.31 3.34
C ALA A 152 -13.62 13.21 3.99
N LEU A 153 -14.90 12.96 3.67
CA LEU A 153 -16.01 13.67 4.28
C LEU A 153 -16.09 13.34 5.77
N GLU A 154 -16.30 14.38 6.59
CA GLU A 154 -16.49 14.21 8.03
C GLU A 154 -17.70 13.29 8.29
N GLY A 155 -17.56 12.42 9.29
CA GLY A 155 -18.63 11.47 9.63
C GLY A 155 -18.74 10.26 8.71
N GLN A 156 -17.79 10.04 7.79
CA GLN A 156 -17.72 8.83 6.96
C GLN A 156 -16.58 7.90 7.39
N PRO A 157 -16.76 6.56 7.29
CA PRO A 157 -15.66 5.61 7.40
C PRO A 157 -14.59 5.87 6.33
N VAL A 158 -13.32 5.70 6.70
CA VAL A 158 -12.18 5.85 5.77
C VAL A 158 -11.89 4.57 4.98
N VAL A 159 -12.64 3.50 5.24
CA VAL A 159 -12.54 2.20 4.57
C VAL A 159 -13.91 1.64 4.23
N GLY A 160 -13.98 0.84 3.17
CA GLY A 160 -15.17 0.05 2.82
C GLY A 160 -15.45 -1.10 3.81
N GLY A 161 -16.40 -1.96 3.44
CA GLY A 161 -16.79 -3.11 4.26
C GLY A 161 -15.70 -4.18 4.34
N PHE A 162 -15.81 -5.06 5.34
CA PHE A 162 -14.99 -6.28 5.49
C PHE A 162 -13.48 -6.03 5.61
N CYS A 163 -13.08 -4.89 6.18
CA CYS A 163 -11.69 -4.59 6.50
C CYS A 163 -11.08 -5.70 7.38
N GLY A 164 -9.88 -6.17 7.02
CA GLY A 164 -9.13 -7.22 7.73
C GLY A 164 -9.77 -8.61 7.65
N ARG A 165 -10.71 -8.87 6.74
CA ARG A 165 -11.36 -10.19 6.63
C ARG A 165 -10.31 -11.29 6.41
N GLY A 166 -10.32 -12.29 7.28
CA GLY A 166 -9.34 -13.39 7.23
C GLY A 166 -7.92 -12.99 7.64
N MET A 167 -7.72 -11.85 8.31
CA MET A 167 -6.42 -11.41 8.81
C MET A 167 -5.87 -12.38 9.87
N TYR A 168 -4.63 -12.81 9.68
CA TYR A 168 -3.88 -13.72 10.57
C TYR A 168 -2.69 -13.05 11.27
N GLY A 169 -2.21 -11.91 10.75
CA GLY A 169 -1.07 -11.18 11.29
C GLY A 169 -1.01 -9.74 10.75
N GLY A 170 -0.08 -8.95 11.27
CA GLY A 170 0.09 -7.54 10.91
C GLY A 170 -0.83 -6.59 11.68
N ARG A 171 -0.84 -5.32 11.28
CA ARG A 171 -1.71 -4.27 11.85
C ARG A 171 -2.25 -3.34 10.76
N ILE A 172 -3.49 -2.90 10.95
CA ILE A 172 -4.12 -1.86 10.12
C ILE A 172 -4.48 -0.68 11.01
N TYR A 173 -4.05 0.53 10.64
CA TYR A 173 -4.29 1.78 11.35
C TYR A 173 -5.21 2.67 10.51
N LEU A 174 -6.32 3.09 11.09
CA LEU A 174 -7.32 3.91 10.41
C LEU A 174 -7.46 5.24 11.12
N ARG A 175 -7.00 6.35 10.51
CA ARG A 175 -7.19 7.70 11.05
C ARG A 175 -8.67 8.07 10.90
N SER A 176 -9.46 7.87 11.95
CA SER A 176 -10.89 8.14 11.92
C SER A 176 -11.49 8.26 13.31
N THR A 177 -12.52 9.09 13.42
CA THR A 177 -13.40 9.14 14.59
C THR A 177 -14.38 7.96 14.62
N ILE A 178 -14.67 7.35 13.47
CA ILE A 178 -15.66 6.27 13.30
C ILE A 178 -14.94 4.93 13.11
N PRO A 179 -15.35 3.86 13.83
CA PRO A 179 -14.77 2.54 13.63
C PRO A 179 -15.17 1.96 12.27
N PRO A 180 -14.35 1.07 11.68
CA PRO A 180 -14.78 0.33 10.50
C PRO A 180 -15.96 -0.58 10.86
N ARG A 181 -16.79 -0.85 9.86
CA ARG A 181 -17.95 -1.75 9.96
C ARG A 181 -17.63 -3.15 9.45
N ASP A 182 -18.58 -4.07 9.64
CA ASP A 182 -18.55 -5.43 9.08
C ASP A 182 -17.32 -6.26 9.54
N LEU A 183 -16.83 -5.98 10.75
CA LEU A 183 -15.76 -6.75 11.37
C LEU A 183 -16.29 -8.09 11.91
N THR A 184 -15.44 -9.10 11.85
CA THR A 184 -15.69 -10.40 12.50
C THR A 184 -15.05 -10.43 13.88
N GLU A 185 -15.53 -11.29 14.78
CA GLU A 185 -14.95 -11.54 16.11
C GLU A 185 -13.47 -12.00 16.12
N LYS A 186 -12.94 -12.36 14.94
CA LYS A 186 -11.54 -12.72 14.71
C LYS A 186 -10.62 -11.51 14.57
N ILE A 187 -11.17 -10.29 14.54
CA ILE A 187 -10.43 -9.04 14.42
C ILE A 187 -10.68 -8.23 15.68
N LEU A 188 -9.63 -7.91 16.42
CA LEU A 188 -9.68 -6.92 17.48
C LEU A 188 -9.67 -5.54 16.85
N CYS A 189 -10.61 -4.69 17.24
CA CYS A 189 -10.65 -3.29 16.84
C CYS A 189 -10.70 -2.43 18.10
N ARG A 190 -9.66 -1.61 18.29
CA ARG A 190 -9.50 -0.76 19.47
C ARG A 190 -9.01 0.62 19.09
N ARG A 191 -9.16 1.59 19.99
CA ARG A 191 -8.52 2.90 19.82
C ARG A 191 -7.00 2.75 19.90
N ALA A 192 -6.30 3.49 19.05
CA ALA A 192 -4.85 3.60 19.10
C ALA A 192 -4.43 4.34 20.37
N GLN A 193 -3.44 3.78 21.06
CA GLN A 193 -2.74 4.39 22.17
C GLN A 193 -1.53 5.18 21.65
N GLN A 194 -0.81 5.84 22.56
CA GLN A 194 0.40 6.59 22.23
C GLN A 194 1.47 5.69 21.59
N ALA A 195 1.70 4.49 22.14
CA ALA A 195 2.66 3.54 21.59
C ALA A 195 2.31 3.07 20.16
N ASP A 196 1.02 2.93 19.84
CA ASP A 196 0.56 2.61 18.48
C ASP A 196 0.91 3.73 17.50
N LYS A 197 0.71 4.99 17.92
CA LYS A 197 1.04 6.18 17.12
C LYS A 197 2.56 6.32 16.92
N GLU A 198 3.34 6.06 17.95
CA GLU A 198 4.81 6.04 17.89
C GLU A 198 5.31 4.95 16.93
N ALA A 199 4.67 3.78 16.91
CA ALA A 199 5.04 2.70 16.00
C ALA A 199 4.86 3.04 14.51
N ILE A 200 3.88 3.90 14.17
CA ILE A 200 3.65 4.34 12.79
C ILE A 200 4.28 5.70 12.45
N ARG A 201 4.83 6.43 13.44
CA ARG A 201 5.44 7.76 13.23
C ARG A 201 6.46 7.77 12.08
N PRO A 202 7.41 6.82 11.97
CA PRO A 202 8.39 6.83 10.88
C PRO A 202 7.74 6.70 9.48
N LEU A 203 6.65 5.94 9.36
CA LEU A 203 5.90 5.81 8.11
C LEU A 203 5.19 7.12 7.76
N LEU A 204 4.62 7.79 8.76
CA LEU A 204 3.96 9.09 8.56
C LEU A 204 4.95 10.19 8.23
N GLU A 205 6.14 10.20 8.84
CA GLU A 205 7.22 11.13 8.51
C GLU A 205 7.66 10.99 7.05
N GLN A 206 7.85 9.76 6.59
CA GLN A 206 8.17 9.48 5.19
C GLN A 206 7.04 9.92 4.24
N PHE A 207 5.77 9.64 4.61
CA PHE A 207 4.61 10.07 3.82
C PHE A 207 4.50 11.61 3.75
N CYS A 208 4.66 12.29 4.87
CA CYS A 208 4.65 13.75 4.98
C CYS A 208 5.75 14.37 4.13
N THR A 209 6.97 13.82 4.21
CA THR A 209 8.11 14.27 3.39
C THR A 209 7.85 14.06 1.90
N ALA A 210 7.26 12.93 1.51
CA ALA A 210 7.02 12.58 0.12
C ALA A 210 5.95 13.48 -0.55
N PHE A 211 4.90 13.83 0.18
CA PHE A 211 3.71 14.51 -0.37
C PHE A 211 3.46 15.92 0.16
N GLY A 212 4.33 16.44 1.04
CA GLY A 212 4.22 17.78 1.59
C GLY A 212 3.09 17.94 2.60
N GLU A 213 2.82 16.90 3.40
CA GLU A 213 1.80 16.93 4.46
C GLU A 213 2.45 17.23 5.83
N GLU A 214 1.64 17.61 6.83
CA GLU A 214 2.13 17.92 8.17
C GLU A 214 1.90 16.78 9.16
N LEU A 215 2.97 16.30 9.81
CA LEU A 215 2.93 15.13 10.69
C LEU A 215 2.05 15.31 11.94
N GLU A 216 2.21 16.42 12.65
CA GLU A 216 1.59 16.61 13.97
C GLU A 216 0.05 16.66 13.90
N PRO A 217 -0.59 17.33 12.91
CA PRO A 217 -2.03 17.20 12.68
C PRO A 217 -2.49 15.76 12.41
N LEU A 218 -1.70 14.96 11.67
CA LEU A 218 -2.03 13.54 11.45
C LEU A 218 -2.04 12.79 12.78
N LEU A 219 -0.98 12.92 13.57
CA LEU A 219 -0.81 12.19 14.85
C LEU A 219 -1.76 12.66 15.95
N ALA A 220 -2.19 13.92 15.94
CA ALA A 220 -3.17 14.44 16.89
C ALA A 220 -4.55 13.78 16.71
N SER A 221 -4.87 13.34 15.49
CA SER A 221 -6.15 12.71 15.17
C SER A 221 -6.32 11.35 15.87
N PRO A 222 -7.57 10.91 16.12
CA PRO A 222 -7.82 9.56 16.63
C PRO A 222 -7.57 8.52 15.54
N PHE A 223 -7.03 7.37 15.95
CA PHE A 223 -6.89 6.19 15.10
C PHE A 223 -7.62 4.99 15.71
N TRP A 224 -8.09 4.10 14.84
CA TRP A 224 -8.42 2.73 15.18
C TRP A 224 -7.28 1.81 14.76
N VAL A 225 -7.00 0.80 15.58
CA VAL A 225 -6.03 -0.26 15.29
C VAL A 225 -6.79 -1.56 15.18
N LEU A 226 -6.57 -2.23 14.05
CA LEU A 226 -7.07 -3.57 13.79
C LEU A 226 -5.89 -4.55 13.82
N GLU A 227 -6.07 -5.61 14.58
CA GLU A 227 -5.13 -6.72 14.68
C GLU A 227 -5.88 -8.04 14.84
N PRO A 228 -5.28 -9.18 14.51
CA PRO A 228 -5.95 -10.44 14.67
C PRO A 228 -6.26 -10.73 16.14
N ASN A 229 -7.41 -11.33 16.42
CA ASN A 229 -7.81 -11.71 17.77
C ASN A 229 -7.20 -13.08 18.15
N PRO A 230 -6.14 -13.14 18.99
CA PRO A 230 -5.48 -14.40 19.31
C PRO A 230 -6.41 -15.41 19.98
N GLU A 231 -7.42 -14.95 20.72
CA GLU A 231 -8.37 -15.82 21.44
C GLU A 231 -9.34 -16.55 20.51
N ASN A 232 -9.63 -15.98 19.33
CA ASN A 232 -10.64 -16.49 18.40
C ASN A 232 -10.05 -16.98 17.06
N GLN A 233 -8.71 -16.97 16.91
CA GLN A 233 -8.06 -17.50 15.72
C GLN A 233 -8.09 -19.03 15.64
N TYR A 234 -7.95 -19.72 16.78
CA TYR A 234 -7.72 -21.18 16.83
C TYR A 234 -8.87 -21.99 17.44
N LYS A 235 -9.93 -21.35 17.94
CA LYS A 235 -11.09 -22.05 18.56
C LYS A 235 -11.78 -23.07 17.64
N ALA A 236 -11.57 -22.97 16.32
CA ALA A 236 -12.13 -23.90 15.33
C ALA A 236 -11.14 -24.97 14.82
N LEU A 237 -9.86 -24.95 15.22
CA LEU A 237 -8.87 -25.94 14.76
C LEU A 237 -8.85 -27.21 15.62
N TYR A 238 -9.38 -27.14 16.83
CA TYR A 238 -9.68 -28.30 17.66
C TYR A 238 -11.19 -28.55 17.60
N ALA A 239 -11.66 -29.11 16.48
CA ALA A 239 -12.88 -29.90 16.55
C ALA A 239 -12.57 -31.07 17.50
N PRO A 240 -13.33 -31.28 18.60
CA PRO A 240 -13.17 -32.50 19.37
C PRO A 240 -13.42 -33.69 18.43
N MET A 241 -12.49 -34.65 18.44
CA MET A 241 -12.73 -35.97 17.84
C MET A 241 -13.98 -36.61 18.43
#